data_AF-A0A8R7R4K3-F1
#
_entry.id   AF-A0A8R7R4K3-F1
#
_cell.length_a   1.000
_cell.length_b   1.000
_cell.length_c   1.000
_cell.angle_alpha   90.00
_cell.angle_beta   90.00
_cell.angle_gamma   90.00
#
_symmetry.space_group_name_H-M   'P 1'
#
loop_
_entity.id
_entity.type
_entity.pdbx_description
1 polymer ?
#
loop_
_entity_poly.entity_id
_entity_poly.type
_entity_poly.pdbx_seq_one_letter_code
_entity_poly.pdbx_strand_id
1 'polypeptide(L)'
;MWGRTLCVQSSSSGAGFACATGDCGSDTVECSGHGAAPPATLAEFTLASIGGDDFYDVSLVDGFNVPVLIAPANGSCPATDCPADLNVQCPPELRVVVAGETVACRSACEAFGTEAYCCSGEHGTPAKCAPTAYSRLFKAACPRAYSYAYDDATSTFTCAGGSAGYGVVFCPAGGSSGYQVSPPTSAAYPPMVFSSQGADPATITLLPLLMAIFQVMSMQ
;
A
#
# COMPACT_ATOMS: atom_id res chain seq x y z
N MET A 1 1.24 5.04 2.05
CA MET A 1 1.79 5.75 0.87
C MET A 1 1.33 5.05 -0.40
N TRP A 2 1.22 5.74 -1.54
CA TRP A 2 0.86 5.14 -2.84
C TRP A 2 1.35 5.99 -4.01
N GLY A 3 1.31 5.44 -5.23
CA GLY A 3 1.61 6.16 -6.47
C GLY A 3 0.33 6.51 -7.23
N ARG A 4 0.23 7.75 -7.73
CA ARG A 4 -0.83 8.17 -8.66
C ARG A 4 -0.35 8.05 -10.10
N THR A 5 -1.22 7.64 -11.02
CA THR A 5 -0.85 7.50 -12.44
C THR A 5 -1.84 8.18 -13.38
N LEU A 6 -1.37 8.52 -14.58
CA LEU A 6 -2.15 9.20 -15.63
C LEU A 6 -2.80 10.49 -15.14
N CYS A 7 -2.02 11.28 -14.42
CA CYS A 7 -2.47 12.55 -13.87
C CYS A 7 -2.48 13.66 -14.90
N VAL A 8 -3.50 14.49 -14.86
CA VAL A 8 -3.64 15.69 -15.67
C VAL A 8 -3.81 16.90 -14.77
N GLN A 9 -3.05 17.94 -15.06
CA GLN A 9 -3.29 19.27 -14.50
C GLN A 9 -4.04 20.06 -15.56
N SER A 10 -5.25 20.50 -15.24
CA SER A 10 -6.01 21.32 -16.19
C SER A 10 -5.37 22.71 -16.33
N SER A 11 -5.34 23.22 -17.56
CA SER A 11 -4.66 24.47 -17.93
C SER A 11 -5.51 25.73 -17.73
N SER A 12 -6.78 25.60 -17.33
CA SER A 12 -7.63 26.75 -17.02
C SER A 12 -7.45 27.19 -15.56
N SER A 13 -7.43 28.51 -15.34
CA SER A 13 -7.39 29.08 -13.99
C SER A 13 -8.56 28.56 -13.16
N GLY A 14 -8.26 27.82 -12.09
CA GLY A 14 -9.27 27.22 -11.20
C GLY A 14 -9.66 25.77 -11.54
N ALA A 15 -9.03 25.14 -12.53
CA ALA A 15 -9.26 23.74 -12.82
C ALA A 15 -8.24 22.83 -12.13
N GLY A 16 -8.75 21.75 -11.54
CA GLY A 16 -8.04 20.89 -10.59
C GLY A 16 -7.00 19.95 -11.22
N PHE A 17 -6.33 19.24 -10.33
CA PHE A 17 -5.45 18.11 -10.58
C PHE A 17 -6.19 16.80 -10.32
N ALA A 18 -6.19 15.91 -11.30
CA ALA A 18 -6.86 14.62 -11.21
C ALA A 18 -6.04 13.51 -11.87
N CYS A 19 -6.13 12.30 -11.32
CA CYS A 19 -5.44 11.11 -11.80
C CYS A 19 -6.42 9.99 -12.14
N ALA A 20 -6.06 9.11 -13.08
CA ALA A 20 -6.92 7.98 -13.43
C ALA A 20 -6.90 6.87 -12.35
N THR A 21 -5.80 6.73 -11.61
CA THR A 21 -5.64 5.71 -10.57
C THR A 21 -5.04 6.33 -9.31
N GLY A 22 -5.53 5.91 -8.13
CA GLY A 22 -5.03 6.36 -6.84
C GLY A 22 -5.26 7.84 -6.55
N ASP A 23 -6.14 8.50 -7.31
CA ASP A 23 -6.49 9.90 -7.10
C ASP A 23 -6.99 10.12 -5.66
N CYS A 24 -6.66 11.27 -5.06
CA CYS A 24 -7.04 11.55 -3.68
C CYS A 24 -8.15 12.61 -3.56
N GLY A 25 -8.72 13.05 -4.68
CA GLY A 25 -9.88 13.93 -4.72
C GLY A 25 -9.65 15.31 -4.10
N SER A 26 -8.40 15.73 -3.96
CA SER A 26 -8.05 17.04 -3.39
C SER A 26 -8.01 18.16 -4.44
N ASP A 27 -8.24 17.83 -5.71
CA ASP A 27 -8.08 18.72 -6.87
C ASP A 27 -6.69 19.40 -6.96
N THR A 28 -5.71 18.92 -6.19
CA THR A 28 -4.35 19.46 -6.13
C THR A 28 -3.32 18.33 -6.09
N VAL A 29 -2.06 18.67 -6.28
CA VAL A 29 -0.98 17.69 -6.13
C VAL A 29 -0.93 17.17 -4.69
N GLU A 30 -1.14 18.02 -3.69
CA GLU A 30 -1.12 17.59 -2.29
C GLU A 30 -2.41 16.88 -1.88
N CYS A 31 -2.30 15.64 -1.39
CA CYS A 31 -3.49 14.90 -0.97
C CYS A 31 -4.11 15.41 0.33
N SER A 32 -3.44 16.28 1.09
CA SER A 32 -4.04 17.00 2.22
C SER A 32 -4.75 16.10 3.25
N GLY A 33 -4.22 14.90 3.49
CA GLY A 33 -4.78 13.90 4.41
C GLY A 33 -5.85 12.98 3.80
N HIS A 34 -6.23 13.18 2.54
CA HIS A 34 -7.12 12.27 1.81
C HIS A 34 -6.38 10.98 1.44
N GLY A 35 -7.10 9.86 1.49
CA GLY A 35 -6.61 8.56 1.01
C GLY A 35 -6.68 8.43 -0.51
N ALA A 36 -6.04 7.39 -1.03
CA ALA A 36 -6.19 6.99 -2.43
C ALA A 36 -7.62 6.50 -2.69
N ALA A 37 -8.21 6.90 -3.81
CA ALA A 37 -9.35 6.20 -4.39
C ALA A 37 -8.87 4.86 -4.97
N PRO A 38 -9.38 3.71 -4.50
CA PRO A 38 -9.03 2.41 -5.06
C PRO A 38 -9.44 2.29 -6.54
N PRO A 39 -8.74 1.48 -7.35
CA PRO A 39 -7.61 0.64 -6.96
C PRO A 39 -6.26 1.38 -6.81
N ALA A 40 -5.51 1.04 -5.77
CA ALA A 40 -4.15 1.54 -5.54
C ALA A 40 -3.28 0.55 -4.76
N THR A 41 -2.06 0.32 -5.24
CA THR A 41 -1.04 -0.40 -4.47
C THR A 41 -0.56 0.47 -3.32
N LEU A 42 -0.62 -0.04 -2.09
CA LEU A 42 -0.22 0.69 -0.89
C LEU A 42 1.15 0.24 -0.38
N ALA A 43 1.92 1.19 0.13
CA ALA A 43 3.05 0.96 1.01
C ALA A 43 2.70 1.47 2.40
N GLU A 44 2.58 0.56 3.35
CA GLU A 44 2.06 0.82 4.69
C GLU A 44 3.19 0.71 5.73
N PHE A 45 3.10 1.55 6.77
CA PHE A 45 4.11 1.66 7.81
C PHE A 45 3.44 1.96 9.16
N THR A 46 3.86 1.23 10.19
CA THR A 46 3.63 1.56 11.59
C THR A 46 5.00 1.70 12.25
N LEU A 47 5.42 2.93 12.53
CA LEU A 47 6.78 3.22 13.02
C LEU A 47 6.83 3.25 14.55
N ALA A 48 7.95 2.78 15.12
CA ALA A 48 8.25 2.80 16.55
C ALA A 48 7.08 2.29 17.43
N SER A 49 6.52 1.14 17.03
CA SER A 49 5.36 0.52 17.65
C SER A 49 5.77 -0.29 18.89
N ILE A 50 5.19 -1.48 19.08
CA ILE A 50 5.48 -2.40 20.18
C ILE A 50 6.99 -2.67 20.24
N GLY A 51 7.61 -2.38 21.39
CA GLY A 51 9.04 -2.60 21.61
C GLY A 51 9.97 -1.63 20.87
N GLY A 52 9.43 -0.61 20.20
CA GLY A 52 10.20 0.30 19.34
C GLY A 52 10.46 -0.26 17.94
N ASP A 53 9.74 -1.32 17.56
CA ASP A 53 9.87 -1.96 16.25
C ASP A 53 9.00 -1.25 15.19
N ASP A 54 9.50 -1.22 13.96
CA ASP A 54 8.73 -0.78 12.81
C ASP A 54 8.04 -1.98 12.14
N PHE A 55 6.78 -1.82 11.75
CA PHE A 55 6.03 -2.76 10.92
C PHE A 55 5.74 -2.12 9.56
N TYR A 56 5.85 -2.88 8.49
CA TYR A 56 5.66 -2.38 7.14
C TYR A 56 5.27 -3.49 6.18
N ASP A 57 4.58 -3.11 5.12
CA ASP A 57 4.05 -4.03 4.12
C ASP A 57 3.71 -3.31 2.82
N VAL A 58 3.79 -4.06 1.71
CA VAL A 58 3.08 -3.70 0.48
C VAL A 58 1.70 -4.37 0.53
N SER A 59 0.66 -3.61 0.21
CA SER A 59 -0.72 -4.08 0.31
C SER A 59 -1.48 -3.88 -0.98
N LEU A 60 -2.19 -4.94 -1.38
CA LEU A 60 -3.08 -5.01 -2.54
C LEU A 60 -4.55 -5.20 -2.11
N VAL A 61 -4.85 -4.98 -0.82
CA VAL A 61 -6.21 -5.05 -0.28
C VAL A 61 -7.12 -4.07 -1.00
N ASP A 62 -6.59 -2.88 -1.30
CA ASP A 62 -7.24 -1.83 -2.08
C ASP A 62 -6.94 -1.94 -3.58
N GLY A 63 -6.49 -3.10 -4.07
CA GLY A 63 -6.19 -3.31 -5.48
C GLY A 63 -4.74 -2.99 -5.85
N PHE A 64 -4.49 -2.95 -7.16
CA PHE A 64 -3.18 -2.71 -7.75
C PHE A 64 -3.26 -1.65 -8.83
N ASN A 65 -2.29 -0.76 -8.91
CA ASN A 65 -2.12 0.13 -10.07
C ASN A 65 -0.67 0.18 -10.56
N VAL A 66 0.30 0.23 -9.64
CA VAL A 66 1.73 0.28 -9.95
C VAL A 66 2.51 -0.72 -9.07
N PRO A 67 3.55 -1.39 -9.59
CA PRO A 67 4.46 -2.19 -8.77
C PRO A 67 5.18 -1.35 -7.70
N VAL A 68 5.34 -1.90 -6.50
CA VAL A 68 5.96 -1.21 -5.36
C VAL A 68 6.92 -2.14 -4.62
N LEU A 69 8.04 -1.59 -4.13
CA LEU A 69 8.97 -2.21 -3.20
C LEU A 69 9.18 -1.27 -2.00
N ILE A 70 9.19 -1.85 -0.81
CA ILE A 70 9.70 -1.22 0.41
C ILE A 70 10.98 -1.94 0.83
N ALA A 71 12.05 -1.18 1.01
CA ALA A 71 13.34 -1.69 1.44
C ALA A 71 13.88 -0.87 2.63
N PRO A 72 14.09 -1.48 3.81
CA PRO A 72 14.74 -0.81 4.94
C PRO A 72 16.17 -0.36 4.59
N ALA A 73 16.53 0.88 4.92
CA ALA A 73 17.81 1.48 4.53
C ALA A 73 19.02 0.87 5.27
N ASN A 74 18.80 0.24 6.42
CA ASN A 74 19.85 -0.44 7.19
C ASN A 74 20.31 -1.76 6.54
N GLY A 75 19.57 -2.28 5.54
CA GLY A 75 19.89 -3.51 4.82
C GLY A 75 19.80 -4.81 5.66
N SER A 76 19.52 -4.72 6.96
CA SER A 76 19.44 -5.86 7.88
C SER A 76 18.04 -6.42 8.04
N CYS A 77 17.02 -5.64 7.67
CA CYS A 77 15.61 -6.02 7.75
C CYS A 77 15.07 -6.45 6.36
N PRO A 78 14.11 -7.39 6.31
CA PRO A 78 13.59 -7.90 5.05
C PRO A 78 12.87 -6.81 4.23
N ALA A 79 12.97 -6.87 2.90
CA ALA A 79 12.13 -6.04 2.04
C ALA A 79 10.69 -6.59 1.93
N THR A 80 9.79 -5.85 1.29
CA THR A 80 8.46 -6.33 0.89
C THR A 80 8.10 -5.70 -0.44
N ASP A 81 7.46 -6.45 -1.33
CA ASP A 81 7.21 -5.99 -2.69
C ASP A 81 6.01 -6.65 -3.37
N CYS A 82 5.55 -5.95 -4.38
CA CYS A 82 4.77 -6.48 -5.48
C CYS A 82 5.43 -6.06 -6.79
N PRO A 83 6.36 -6.88 -7.33
CA PRO A 83 7.15 -6.50 -8.50
C PRO A 83 6.47 -6.86 -9.83
N ALA A 84 5.46 -7.74 -9.78
CA ALA A 84 4.72 -8.15 -10.96
C ALA A 84 3.82 -7.01 -11.45
N ASP A 85 3.64 -6.91 -12.77
CA ASP A 85 2.58 -6.12 -13.35
C ASP A 85 1.27 -6.93 -13.28
N LEU A 86 0.43 -6.62 -12.29
CA LEU A 86 -0.88 -7.26 -12.14
C LEU A 86 -1.89 -6.75 -13.17
N ASN A 87 -1.65 -5.62 -13.84
CA ASN A 87 -2.57 -5.09 -14.86
C ASN A 87 -2.66 -6.04 -16.06
N VAL A 88 -1.56 -6.68 -16.45
CA VAL A 88 -1.54 -7.65 -17.56
C VAL A 88 -2.22 -8.98 -17.22
N GLN A 89 -2.28 -9.34 -15.93
CA GLN A 89 -2.89 -10.57 -15.42
C GLN A 89 -4.29 -10.35 -14.84
N CYS A 90 -4.77 -9.10 -14.83
CA CYS A 90 -6.01 -8.75 -14.18
C CYS A 90 -7.21 -9.45 -14.85
N PRO A 91 -8.05 -10.18 -14.09
CA PRO A 91 -9.29 -10.74 -14.60
C PRO A 91 -10.20 -9.65 -15.17
N PRO A 92 -10.92 -9.89 -16.29
CA PRO A 92 -11.74 -8.88 -16.94
C PRO A 92 -12.69 -8.12 -16.02
N GLU A 93 -13.31 -8.82 -15.07
CA GLU A 93 -14.25 -8.29 -14.07
C GLU A 93 -13.61 -7.38 -13.02
N LEU A 94 -12.28 -7.34 -12.93
CA LEU A 94 -11.52 -6.49 -12.01
C LEU A 94 -10.79 -5.34 -12.71
N ARG A 95 -10.81 -5.25 -14.03
CA ARG A 95 -10.02 -4.26 -14.79
C ARG A 95 -10.57 -2.85 -14.65
N VAL A 96 -9.66 -1.90 -14.47
CA VAL A 96 -9.91 -0.49 -14.76
C VAL A 96 -9.27 -0.18 -16.11
N VAL A 97 -10.08 0.22 -17.10
CA VAL A 97 -9.62 0.44 -18.48
C VAL A 97 -9.69 1.91 -18.83
N VAL A 98 -8.59 2.47 -19.33
CA VAL A 98 -8.49 3.84 -19.84
C VAL A 98 -7.89 3.79 -21.23
N ALA A 99 -8.55 4.42 -22.21
CA ALA A 99 -8.13 4.45 -23.61
C ALA A 99 -7.83 3.06 -24.22
N GLY A 100 -8.53 2.01 -23.75
CA GLY A 100 -8.37 0.63 -24.23
C GLY A 100 -7.32 -0.19 -23.48
N GLU A 101 -6.54 0.41 -22.58
CA GLU A 101 -5.51 -0.26 -21.79
C GLU A 101 -5.97 -0.50 -20.35
N THR A 102 -5.57 -1.63 -19.77
CA THR A 102 -5.81 -1.89 -18.33
C THR A 102 -4.77 -1.12 -17.53
N VAL A 103 -5.22 -0.13 -16.74
CA VAL A 103 -4.35 0.78 -16.00
C VAL A 103 -4.31 0.49 -14.50
N ALA A 104 -5.26 -0.29 -14.01
CA ALA A 104 -5.30 -0.78 -12.65
C ALA A 104 -6.15 -2.06 -12.55
N CYS A 105 -5.96 -2.81 -11.46
CA CYS A 105 -6.72 -4.00 -11.13
C CYS A 105 -7.37 -3.84 -9.76
N ARG A 106 -8.71 -3.92 -9.71
CA ARG A 106 -9.51 -3.89 -8.49
C ARG A 106 -9.23 -5.13 -7.65
N SER A 107 -9.24 -4.99 -6.32
CA SER A 107 -9.37 -6.17 -5.47
C SER A 107 -10.81 -6.70 -5.55
N ALA A 108 -11.04 -7.93 -5.09
CA ALA A 108 -12.40 -8.47 -5.03
C ALA A 108 -13.30 -7.70 -4.05
N CYS A 109 -12.75 -7.17 -2.97
CA CYS A 109 -13.52 -6.34 -2.05
C CYS A 109 -14.01 -5.07 -2.75
N GLU A 110 -13.11 -4.38 -3.44
CA GLU A 110 -13.46 -3.16 -4.18
C GLU A 110 -14.49 -3.45 -5.28
N ALA A 111 -14.30 -4.52 -6.05
CA ALA A 111 -15.15 -4.81 -7.19
C ALA A 111 -16.56 -5.31 -6.81
N PHE A 112 -16.68 -6.06 -5.71
CA PHE A 112 -17.92 -6.78 -5.38
C PHE A 112 -18.55 -6.38 -4.04
N GLY A 113 -17.80 -5.79 -3.11
CA GLY A 113 -18.30 -5.26 -1.84
C GLY A 113 -18.90 -6.30 -0.89
N THR A 114 -18.76 -7.60 -1.15
CA THR A 114 -19.35 -8.65 -0.30
C THR A 114 -18.54 -8.84 0.97
N GLU A 115 -19.20 -9.18 2.08
CA GLU A 115 -18.56 -9.45 3.37
C GLU A 115 -17.42 -10.48 3.27
N ALA A 116 -17.58 -11.52 2.46
CA ALA A 116 -16.56 -12.55 2.27
C ALA A 116 -15.28 -12.05 1.58
N TYR A 117 -15.38 -11.05 0.70
CA TYR A 117 -14.21 -10.45 0.04
C TYR A 117 -13.59 -9.33 0.86
N CYS A 118 -14.43 -8.59 1.61
CA CYS A 118 -14.01 -7.46 2.43
C CYS A 118 -13.66 -7.84 3.87
N CYS A 119 -13.80 -9.12 4.24
CA CYS A 119 -13.57 -9.61 5.59
C CYS A 119 -14.33 -8.80 6.64
N SER A 120 -15.62 -8.58 6.41
CA SER A 120 -16.52 -7.84 7.30
C SER A 120 -17.68 -8.72 7.76
N GLY A 121 -18.52 -8.21 8.67
CA GLY A 121 -19.69 -8.94 9.16
C GLY A 121 -19.34 -10.32 9.73
N GLU A 122 -19.95 -11.37 9.21
CA GLU A 122 -19.65 -12.74 9.66
C GLU A 122 -18.24 -13.20 9.30
N HIS A 123 -17.59 -12.56 8.33
CA HIS A 123 -16.21 -12.80 7.92
C HIS A 123 -15.20 -11.86 8.60
N GLY A 124 -15.61 -11.10 9.61
CA GLY A 124 -14.77 -10.13 10.32
C GLY A 124 -13.69 -10.70 11.25
N THR A 125 -13.26 -11.95 11.03
CA THR A 125 -12.13 -12.54 11.77
C THR A 125 -11.25 -13.37 10.83
N PRO A 126 -9.94 -13.53 11.13
CA PRO A 126 -9.04 -14.35 10.30
C PRO A 126 -9.54 -15.79 10.12
N ALA A 127 -10.18 -16.36 11.14
CA ALA A 127 -10.74 -17.72 11.09
C ALA A 127 -11.93 -17.86 10.14
N LYS A 128 -12.62 -16.76 9.82
CA LYS A 128 -13.84 -16.75 9.01
C LYS A 128 -13.67 -16.11 7.63
N CYS A 129 -12.62 -15.33 7.41
CA CYS A 129 -12.26 -14.82 6.08
C CYS A 129 -11.14 -15.65 5.45
N ALA A 130 -11.51 -16.64 4.65
CA ALA A 130 -10.55 -17.46 3.94
C ALA A 130 -10.04 -16.78 2.65
N PRO A 131 -8.81 -17.07 2.18
CA PRO A 131 -8.35 -16.65 0.87
C PRO A 131 -9.30 -17.13 -0.24
N THR A 132 -9.53 -16.28 -1.24
CA THR A 132 -10.42 -16.53 -2.37
C THR A 132 -9.63 -16.78 -3.66
N ALA A 133 -10.31 -17.09 -4.77
CA ALA A 133 -9.63 -17.22 -6.06
C ALA A 133 -8.91 -15.92 -6.46
N TYR A 134 -9.54 -14.76 -6.19
CA TYR A 134 -8.97 -13.45 -6.52
C TYR A 134 -7.78 -13.09 -5.64
N SER A 135 -7.86 -13.26 -4.31
CA SER A 135 -6.72 -12.95 -3.44
C SER A 135 -5.55 -13.90 -3.69
N ARG A 136 -5.80 -15.18 -4.00
CA ARG A 136 -4.74 -16.12 -4.42
C ARG A 136 -4.06 -15.71 -5.73
N LEU A 137 -4.78 -15.12 -6.68
CA LEU A 137 -4.19 -14.58 -7.91
C LEU A 137 -3.20 -13.46 -7.58
N PHE A 138 -3.61 -12.52 -6.74
CA PHE A 138 -2.77 -11.41 -6.31
C PHE A 138 -1.55 -11.92 -5.53
N LYS A 139 -1.76 -12.90 -4.64
CA LYS A 139 -0.69 -13.50 -3.84
C LYS A 139 0.33 -14.26 -4.69
N ALA A 140 -0.14 -14.97 -5.72
CA ALA A 140 0.75 -15.70 -6.63
C ALA A 140 1.68 -14.74 -7.40
N ALA A 141 1.15 -13.58 -7.81
CA ALA A 141 1.95 -12.55 -8.49
C ALA A 141 2.88 -11.80 -7.52
N CYS A 142 2.44 -11.57 -6.28
CA CYS A 142 3.14 -10.77 -5.28
C CYS A 142 3.17 -11.50 -3.91
N PRO A 143 4.04 -12.52 -3.75
CA PRO A 143 4.02 -13.39 -2.55
C PRO A 143 4.37 -12.67 -1.24
N ARG A 144 5.02 -11.51 -1.31
CA ARG A 144 5.46 -10.71 -0.17
C ARG A 144 4.56 -9.50 0.11
N ALA A 145 3.43 -9.39 -0.57
CA ALA A 145 2.43 -8.34 -0.35
C ALA A 145 1.15 -8.92 0.25
N TYR A 146 0.40 -8.12 0.99
CA TYR A 146 -0.96 -8.47 1.41
C TYR A 146 -1.84 -8.60 0.18
N SER A 147 -2.53 -9.74 0.07
CA SER A 147 -3.48 -10.01 -1.01
C SER A 147 -4.95 -9.87 -0.61
N TYR A 148 -5.22 -9.83 0.70
CA TYR A 148 -6.52 -9.59 1.34
C TYR A 148 -6.31 -9.20 2.81
N ALA A 149 -7.38 -8.81 3.51
CA ALA A 149 -7.28 -8.15 4.82
C ALA A 149 -6.59 -8.95 5.94
N TYR A 150 -6.61 -10.29 5.90
CA TYR A 150 -6.03 -11.14 6.95
C TYR A 150 -4.84 -12.00 6.45
N ASP A 151 -4.06 -11.46 5.51
CA ASP A 151 -2.86 -12.11 4.95
C ASP A 151 -1.59 -11.87 5.78
N ASP A 152 -1.71 -11.73 7.10
CA ASP A 152 -0.63 -11.28 7.99
C ASP A 152 0.57 -12.23 7.99
N ALA A 153 0.30 -13.54 8.01
CA ALA A 153 1.31 -14.59 8.20
C ALA A 153 2.45 -14.57 7.17
N THR A 154 2.24 -13.95 6.01
CA THR A 154 3.24 -13.90 4.92
C THR A 154 3.51 -12.49 4.41
N SER A 155 2.88 -11.47 5.00
CA SER A 155 2.84 -10.12 4.42
C SER A 155 3.20 -9.03 5.42
N THR A 156 3.17 -9.30 6.72
CA THR A 156 3.67 -8.36 7.74
C THR A 156 5.18 -8.52 7.86
N PHE A 157 5.93 -7.42 7.69
CA PHE A 157 7.37 -7.38 7.91
C PHE A 157 7.70 -6.46 9.08
N THR A 158 8.71 -6.84 9.86
CA THR A 158 9.14 -6.11 11.05
C THR A 158 10.62 -5.75 10.95
N CYS A 159 11.01 -4.61 11.51
CA CYS A 159 12.40 -4.20 11.65
C CYS A 159 12.67 -3.76 13.09
N ALA A 160 13.52 -4.53 13.79
CA ALA A 160 13.76 -4.34 15.20
C ALA A 160 14.57 -3.07 15.48
N GLY A 161 14.16 -2.29 16.49
CA GLY A 161 14.84 -1.06 16.90
C GLY A 161 14.71 0.11 15.92
N GLY A 162 13.74 0.03 15.01
CA GLY A 162 13.50 1.01 13.96
C GLY A 162 14.50 0.93 12.80
N SER A 163 14.07 1.30 11.60
CA SER A 163 14.98 1.45 10.47
C SER A 163 15.73 2.79 10.54
N ALA A 164 16.89 2.89 9.89
CA ALA A 164 17.53 4.19 9.59
C ALA A 164 16.80 4.99 8.48
N GLY A 165 15.58 4.58 8.12
CA GLY A 165 14.79 5.03 6.99
C GLY A 165 14.37 3.88 6.06
N TYR A 166 13.48 4.20 5.12
CA TYR A 166 12.96 3.27 4.13
C TYR A 166 13.11 3.84 2.72
N GLY A 167 13.51 2.99 1.78
CA GLY A 167 13.35 3.25 0.35
C GLY A 167 12.01 2.70 -0.13
N VAL A 168 11.19 3.55 -0.73
CA VAL A 168 9.97 3.14 -1.46
C VAL A 168 10.23 3.34 -2.95
N VAL A 169 10.16 2.26 -3.71
CA VAL A 169 10.48 2.25 -5.15
C VAL A 169 9.24 1.85 -5.93
N PHE A 170 8.78 2.73 -6.82
CA PHE A 170 7.78 2.42 -7.82
C PHE A 170 8.46 1.76 -9.04
N CYS A 171 7.85 0.71 -9.58
CA CYS A 171 8.41 -0.08 -10.69
C CYS A 171 9.82 -0.65 -10.39
N PRO A 172 10.02 -1.41 -9.29
CA PRO A 172 11.33 -1.96 -8.95
C PRO A 172 11.81 -2.97 -10.01
N ALA A 173 12.99 -2.75 -10.58
CA ALA A 173 13.60 -3.69 -11.51
C ALA A 173 14.01 -4.99 -10.78
N GLY A 174 13.49 -6.14 -11.22
CA GLY A 174 13.93 -7.47 -10.74
C GLY A 174 13.41 -7.90 -9.35
N GLY A 175 12.52 -7.12 -8.73
CA GLY A 175 11.92 -7.42 -7.43
C GLY A 175 12.91 -7.50 -6.25
N SER A 176 12.39 -7.93 -5.10
CA SER A 176 13.08 -7.96 -3.81
C SER A 176 14.19 -9.01 -3.71
N SER A 177 14.31 -9.91 -4.69
CA SER A 177 15.43 -10.87 -4.79
C SER A 177 16.69 -10.29 -5.45
N GLY A 178 16.56 -9.16 -6.18
CA GLY A 178 17.69 -8.49 -6.85
C GLY A 178 18.10 -7.15 -6.21
N TYR A 179 17.28 -6.59 -5.32
CA TYR A 179 17.52 -5.28 -4.73
C TYR A 179 18.48 -5.38 -3.52
N GLN A 180 19.78 -5.41 -3.79
CA GLN A 180 20.78 -4.95 -2.82
C GLN A 180 20.61 -3.43 -2.72
N VAL A 181 20.11 -2.93 -1.58
CA VAL A 181 20.08 -1.49 -1.30
C VAL A 181 21.53 -1.00 -1.26
N SER A 182 22.07 -0.59 -2.40
CA SER A 182 22.91 0.60 -2.36
C SER A 182 21.91 1.71 -2.04
N PRO A 183 22.00 2.41 -0.89
CA PRO A 183 21.22 3.63 -0.70
C PRO A 183 21.41 4.49 -1.95
N PRO A 184 20.39 5.23 -2.44
CA PRO A 184 20.55 6.04 -3.62
C PRO A 184 21.65 7.10 -3.36
N THR A 185 22.89 6.77 -3.69
CA THR A 185 24.01 7.71 -3.83
C THR A 185 23.95 8.40 -5.18
N SER A 186 22.96 8.06 -6.00
CA SER A 186 22.62 8.77 -7.22
C SER A 186 21.97 10.10 -6.86
N ALA A 187 22.66 11.19 -7.15
CA ALA A 187 22.16 12.57 -7.07
C ALA A 187 20.84 12.82 -7.85
N ALA A 188 20.31 11.82 -8.57
CA ALA A 188 19.06 11.90 -9.32
C ALA A 188 17.78 11.69 -8.48
N TYR A 189 17.86 11.03 -7.31
CA TYR A 189 16.70 10.79 -6.43
C TYR A 189 17.13 10.87 -4.96
N PRO A 190 17.07 12.06 -4.33
CA PRO A 190 17.34 12.16 -2.90
C PRO A 190 16.34 11.29 -2.11
N PRO A 191 16.77 10.59 -1.05
CA PRO A 191 15.84 9.85 -0.19
C PRO A 191 14.79 10.82 0.36
N MET A 192 13.51 10.43 0.28
CA MET A 192 12.45 11.19 0.93
C MET A 192 12.58 10.98 2.44
N VAL A 193 13.22 11.93 3.13
CA VAL A 193 13.36 11.89 4.59
C VAL A 193 12.08 12.47 5.20
N PHE A 194 11.26 11.60 5.79
CA PHE A 194 10.15 12.04 6.64
C PHE A 194 10.71 12.47 8.00
N SER A 195 10.93 13.78 8.18
CA SER A 195 11.22 14.35 9.50
C SER A 195 9.92 14.49 10.28
N SER A 196 9.81 13.83 11.44
CA SER A 196 8.68 13.90 12.37
C SER A 196 8.60 15.23 13.14
N GLN A 197 8.94 16.36 12.51
CA GLN A 197 8.82 17.67 13.14
C GLN A 197 7.42 18.22 12.91
N GLY A 198 6.53 18.03 13.88
CA GLY A 198 5.25 18.74 13.90
C GLY A 198 4.09 18.14 14.69
N ALA A 199 4.29 17.11 15.53
CA ALA A 199 3.24 16.70 16.46
C ALA A 199 3.36 17.53 17.75
N ASP A 200 2.54 18.58 17.85
CA ASP A 200 2.30 19.31 19.10
C ASP A 200 1.74 18.32 20.16
N PRO A 201 2.30 18.24 21.38
CA PRO A 201 1.93 17.24 22.38
C PRO A 201 0.55 17.48 23.05
N ALA A 202 -0.27 18.40 22.56
CA ALA A 202 -1.48 18.87 23.25
C ALA A 202 -2.82 18.39 22.66
N THR A 203 -2.83 17.64 21.55
CA THR A 203 -4.08 17.19 20.87
C THR A 203 -4.13 15.68 20.69
N ILE A 204 -3.86 14.92 21.75
CA ILE A 204 -4.27 13.51 21.84
C ILE A 204 -5.70 13.46 22.37
N THR A 205 -6.68 13.72 21.51
CA THR A 205 -8.09 13.39 21.77
C THR A 205 -8.39 12.03 21.16
N LEU A 206 -8.26 10.98 21.98
CA LEU A 206 -9.01 9.71 22.05
C LEU A 206 -9.49 8.94 20.79
N LEU A 207 -9.16 9.35 19.56
CA LEU A 207 -9.63 8.71 18.33
C LEU A 207 -8.68 7.68 17.66
N PRO A 208 -7.34 7.64 17.89
CA PRO A 208 -6.51 6.63 17.22
C PRO A 208 -6.54 5.27 17.92
N LEU A 209 -7.08 5.20 19.14
CA LEU A 209 -7.17 3.95 19.89
C LEU A 209 -8.19 2.97 19.26
N LEU A 210 -9.20 3.46 18.53
CA LEU A 210 -10.21 2.60 17.93
C LEU A 210 -9.74 1.87 16.66
N MET A 211 -8.78 2.43 15.90
CA MET A 211 -8.22 1.77 14.71
C MET A 211 -7.11 0.78 15.06
N ALA A 212 -6.27 1.10 16.06
CA ALA A 212 -5.25 0.16 16.55
C ALA A 212 -5.86 -1.06 17.28
N ILE A 213 -7.03 -0.90 17.90
CA ILE A 213 -7.73 -2.00 18.57
C ILE A 213 -8.27 -3.03 17.56
N PHE A 214 -8.65 -2.64 16.33
CA PHE A 214 -9.15 -3.59 15.33
C PHE A 214 -8.06 -4.56 14.83
N GLN A 215 -6.81 -4.11 14.70
CA GLN A 215 -5.68 -4.96 14.32
C GLN A 215 -5.20 -5.85 15.48
N VAL A 216 -5.25 -5.38 16.74
CA VAL A 216 -4.80 -6.18 17.89
C VAL A 216 -5.87 -7.17 18.38
N MET A 217 -7.17 -6.89 18.21
CA MET A 217 -8.24 -7.82 18.61
C MET A 217 -8.43 -9.01 17.66
N SER A 218 -7.72 -9.05 16.53
CA SER A 218 -7.73 -10.19 15.60
C SER A 218 -6.68 -11.26 15.94
N MET A 219 -5.88 -11.05 17.00
CA MET A 219 -4.88 -12.01 17.51
C MET A 219 -5.33 -12.80 18.76
N GLN A 220 -6.65 -12.91 18.99
CA GLN A 220 -7.25 -13.87 19.94
C GLN A 220 -8.39 -14.65 19.29
#